data_AF-S9UK37-F1
#
_entry.id   AF-S9UK37-F1
#
_cell.length_a   1.000
_cell.length_b   1.000
_cell.length_c   1.000
_cell.angle_alpha   90.00
_cell.angle_beta   90.00
_cell.angle_gamma   90.00
#
_symmetry.space_group_name_H-M   'P 1'
#
loop_
_entity.id
_entity.type
_entity.pdbx_description
1 polymer ?
#
loop_
_entity_poly.entity_id
_entity_poly.type
_entity_poly.pdbx_seq_one_letter_code
_entity_poly.pdbx_strand_id
1 'polypeptide(L)'
;MAPHPEVWPPAEATAALFWECLAHVLSRNFHREELVGREGPYLLPGLDILNHHFECNTKFEVRGGGRKHEAAFTVVTTRPLQRGEQVYVTYGRIGAARFAVEFQFVNERIQEMDAIRFSAPVLVDLATCLRAAQDTAEDSHACRQEMARRVDYLQRLGIVYDEGLYLSRPSDLQLAPPPVADEDDDDDGAKHSEEVRAVLEQARIFTAVCYLLVGVRTKDDFTTLYKTIGKFWAAPREVVAAGEAGGAPRRVATRDLATAAIRLKAAAVQAQKDGAAATFADVKADGVRRQLLQRALQSELDTLAFFEKWIHAR
;
A
#
# COMPACT_ATOMS: atom_id res chain seq x y z
N MET A 1 41.08 2.59 -14.35
CA MET A 1 41.02 1.14 -14.08
C MET A 1 40.02 0.90 -12.98
N ALA A 2 39.21 -0.15 -13.07
CA ALA A 2 38.31 -0.53 -11.99
C ALA A 2 39.15 -0.89 -10.73
N PRO A 3 38.72 -0.47 -9.53
CA PRO A 3 39.35 -0.94 -8.29
C PRO A 3 39.09 -2.45 -8.14
N HIS A 4 40.12 -3.22 -7.78
CA HIS A 4 40.06 -4.67 -7.54
C HIS A 4 39.72 -5.57 -8.75
N PRO A 5 40.47 -5.50 -9.87
CA PRO A 5 40.25 -6.37 -11.02
C PRO A 5 40.50 -7.86 -10.74
N GLU A 6 41.20 -8.20 -9.66
CA GLU A 6 41.40 -9.56 -9.16
C GLU A 6 40.15 -10.19 -8.53
N VAL A 7 39.23 -9.36 -8.03
CA VAL A 7 37.95 -9.79 -7.46
C VAL A 7 36.83 -9.69 -8.48
N TRP A 8 36.84 -8.63 -9.30
CA TRP A 8 35.85 -8.36 -10.32
C TRP A 8 36.51 -8.28 -11.69
N PRO A 9 36.72 -9.42 -12.37
CA PRO A 9 37.30 -9.43 -13.70
C PRO A 9 36.49 -8.52 -14.64
N PRO A 10 37.12 -7.59 -15.38
CA PRO A 10 36.39 -6.66 -16.25
C PRO A 10 35.51 -7.34 -17.32
N ALA A 11 35.86 -8.56 -17.72
CA ALA A 11 35.06 -9.35 -18.65
C ALA A 11 33.75 -9.88 -18.04
N GLU A 12 33.70 -10.03 -16.72
CA GLU A 12 32.54 -10.56 -15.96
C GLU A 12 31.71 -9.42 -15.35
N ALA A 13 32.33 -8.28 -15.04
CA ALA A 13 31.69 -7.10 -14.45
C ALA A 13 30.81 -6.32 -15.46
N THR A 14 29.82 -7.01 -16.02
CA THR A 14 28.87 -6.47 -17.00
C THR A 14 27.59 -6.00 -16.33
N ALA A 15 26.93 -5.00 -16.94
CA ALA A 15 25.62 -4.54 -16.47
C ALA A 15 24.56 -5.66 -16.51
N ALA A 16 24.63 -6.55 -17.52
CA ALA A 16 23.70 -7.66 -17.65
C ALA A 16 23.78 -8.62 -16.45
N LEU A 17 24.99 -9.03 -16.06
CA LEU A 17 25.20 -9.89 -14.89
C LEU A 17 24.75 -9.19 -13.60
N PHE A 18 25.02 -7.88 -13.47
CA PHE A 18 24.53 -7.11 -12.32
C PHE A 18 23.01 -7.15 -12.20
N TRP A 19 22.27 -6.97 -13.30
CA TRP A 19 20.80 -7.02 -13.28
C TRP A 19 20.26 -8.42 -12.98
N GLU A 20 20.90 -9.47 -13.48
CA GLU A 20 20.56 -10.85 -13.15
C GLU A 20 20.76 -11.15 -11.66
N CYS A 21 21.93 -10.80 -11.11
CA CYS A 21 22.22 -10.93 -9.68
C CYS A 21 21.24 -10.11 -8.83
N LEU A 22 20.92 -8.88 -9.24
CA LEU A 22 19.94 -8.05 -8.54
C LEU A 22 18.55 -8.70 -8.53
N ALA A 23 18.10 -9.27 -9.65
CA ALA A 23 16.83 -9.99 -9.72
C ALA A 23 16.79 -11.20 -8.77
N HIS A 24 17.91 -11.92 -8.63
CA HIS A 24 18.02 -13.00 -7.63
C HIS A 24 17.92 -12.48 -6.20
N VAL A 25 18.62 -11.39 -5.88
CA VAL A 25 18.54 -10.78 -4.54
C VAL A 25 17.11 -10.32 -4.28
N LEU A 26 16.47 -9.58 -5.18
CA LEU A 26 15.10 -9.08 -4.98
C LEU A 26 14.09 -10.21 -4.76
N SER A 27 14.17 -11.29 -5.52
CA SER A 27 13.17 -12.38 -5.47
C SER A 27 13.42 -13.43 -4.38
N ARG A 28 14.63 -13.52 -3.82
CA ARG A 28 15.05 -14.61 -2.90
C ARG A 28 15.68 -14.14 -1.59
N ASN A 29 15.78 -12.83 -1.35
CA ASN A 29 16.38 -12.33 -0.11
C ASN A 29 15.51 -12.64 1.12
N PHE A 30 16.21 -12.79 2.25
CA PHE A 30 15.65 -12.84 3.58
C PHE A 30 16.23 -11.72 4.42
N HIS A 31 15.36 -11.05 5.17
CA HIS A 31 15.76 -10.06 6.16
C HIS A 31 15.53 -10.58 7.59
N ARG A 32 16.36 -10.11 8.52
CA ARG A 32 16.28 -10.36 9.97
C ARG A 32 16.12 -9.03 10.70
N GLU A 33 14.90 -8.52 10.68
CA GLU A 33 14.60 -7.23 11.28
C GLU A 33 14.80 -7.24 12.82
N GLU A 34 14.85 -8.42 13.46
CA GLU A 34 15.03 -8.51 14.92
C GLU A 34 16.50 -8.33 15.38
N LEU A 35 17.48 -8.34 14.46
CA LEU A 35 18.91 -8.25 14.79
C LEU A 35 19.55 -7.00 14.20
N VAL A 36 19.59 -5.94 15.00
CA VAL A 36 20.19 -4.64 14.62
C VAL A 36 21.64 -4.81 14.14
N GLY A 37 21.95 -4.30 12.95
CA GLY A 37 23.25 -4.40 12.27
C GLY A 37 23.52 -5.73 11.58
N ARG A 38 22.55 -6.65 11.53
CA ARG A 38 22.60 -7.96 10.86
C ARG A 38 21.28 -8.30 10.18
N GLU A 39 20.64 -7.30 9.60
CA GLU A 39 19.31 -7.41 9.03
C GLU A 39 19.31 -8.12 7.67
N GLY A 40 20.46 -8.28 7.00
CA GLY A 40 20.56 -8.89 5.67
C GLY A 40 20.85 -7.85 4.57
N PRO A 41 20.56 -8.15 3.29
CA PRO A 41 19.85 -9.33 2.79
C PRO A 41 20.68 -10.63 2.85
N TYR A 42 20.03 -11.76 3.17
CA TYR A 42 20.62 -13.10 3.11
C TYR A 42 19.99 -13.94 1.99
N LEU A 43 20.80 -14.76 1.32
CA LEU A 43 20.31 -15.86 0.50
C LEU A 43 20.40 -17.14 1.33
N LEU A 44 19.29 -17.85 1.47
CA LEU A 44 19.17 -19.03 2.34
C LEU A 44 18.83 -20.27 1.50
N PRO A 45 19.86 -21.00 1.01
CA PRO A 45 19.65 -22.17 0.17
C PRO A 45 18.72 -23.19 0.83
N GLY A 46 17.72 -23.65 0.07
CA GLY A 46 16.75 -24.64 0.51
C GLY A 46 15.54 -24.06 1.23
N LEU A 47 15.61 -22.83 1.71
CA LEU A 47 14.43 -22.08 2.20
C LEU A 47 13.82 -21.22 1.11
N ASP A 48 14.65 -20.71 0.20
CA ASP A 48 14.28 -19.87 -0.93
C ASP A 48 13.50 -20.60 -2.05
N ILE A 49 13.37 -21.93 -1.95
CA ILE A 49 12.54 -22.77 -2.84
C ILE A 49 11.04 -22.74 -2.49
N LEU A 50 10.69 -22.33 -1.27
CA LEU A 50 9.32 -22.33 -0.81
C LEU A 50 8.54 -21.19 -1.47
N ASN A 51 7.42 -21.52 -2.10
CA ASN A 51 6.60 -20.52 -2.79
C ASN A 51 5.71 -19.74 -1.84
N HIS A 52 5.25 -18.59 -2.31
CA HIS A 52 4.30 -17.74 -1.63
C HIS A 52 2.87 -18.30 -1.63
N HIS A 53 2.18 -18.21 -0.49
CA HIS A 53 0.72 -18.24 -0.38
C HIS A 53 0.26 -17.41 0.83
N PHE A 54 -0.84 -16.65 0.74
CA PHE A 54 -1.35 -15.90 1.89
C PHE A 54 -1.89 -16.79 3.01
N GLU A 55 -2.44 -17.95 2.64
CA GLU A 55 -2.83 -19.01 3.59
C GLU A 55 -1.72 -20.06 3.64
N CYS A 56 -0.51 -19.64 4.04
CA CYS A 56 0.64 -20.51 4.10
C CYS A 56 0.52 -21.57 5.20
N ASN A 57 0.99 -22.77 4.91
CA ASN A 57 0.99 -23.91 5.85
C ASN A 57 2.30 -24.00 6.64
N THR A 58 3.19 -23.02 6.50
CA THR A 58 4.41 -22.88 7.29
C THR A 58 4.71 -21.43 7.67
N LYS A 59 5.61 -21.24 8.64
CA LYS A 59 6.17 -19.95 9.02
C LYS A 59 7.68 -20.07 9.21
N PHE A 60 8.39 -18.96 8.98
CA PHE A 60 9.82 -18.85 9.28
C PHE A 60 10.03 -18.58 10.77
N GLU A 61 11.02 -19.26 11.35
CA GLU A 61 11.50 -19.04 12.71
C GLU A 61 13.03 -18.98 12.70
N VAL A 62 13.59 -18.00 13.41
CA VAL A 62 15.00 -18.02 13.78
C VAL A 62 15.12 -18.75 15.10
N ARG A 63 15.86 -19.87 15.10
CA ARG A 63 16.13 -20.67 16.30
C ARG A 63 17.60 -20.56 16.67
N GLY A 64 17.91 -20.56 17.96
CA GLY A 64 19.29 -20.40 18.44
C GLY A 64 19.77 -18.94 18.38
N GLY A 65 21.07 -18.72 18.17
CA GLY A 65 21.66 -17.36 18.13
C GLY A 65 22.06 -16.77 19.48
N GLY A 66 21.98 -17.57 20.56
CA GLY A 66 22.56 -17.23 21.86
C GLY A 66 24.07 -17.55 21.93
N ARG A 67 24.72 -17.23 23.06
CA ARG A 67 26.17 -17.44 23.26
C ARG A 67 26.70 -18.87 23.01
N LYS A 68 25.82 -19.88 22.98
CA LYS A 68 26.17 -21.31 22.90
C LYS A 68 25.59 -22.07 21.70
N HIS A 69 24.73 -21.44 20.88
CA HIS A 69 24.06 -22.11 19.78
C HIS A 69 24.08 -21.25 18.53
N GLU A 70 24.49 -21.84 17.41
CA GLU A 70 24.41 -21.21 16.11
C GLU A 70 22.96 -20.85 15.78
N ALA A 71 22.77 -19.72 15.09
CA ALA A 71 21.45 -19.29 14.65
C ALA A 71 21.06 -20.08 13.40
N ALA A 72 19.96 -20.82 13.46
CA ALA A 72 19.40 -21.55 12.33
C ALA A 72 18.12 -20.87 11.85
N PHE A 73 18.00 -20.68 10.53
CA PHE A 73 16.72 -20.35 9.91
C PHE A 73 15.94 -21.65 9.73
N THR A 74 14.74 -21.71 10.29
CA THR A 74 13.90 -22.90 10.29
C THR A 74 12.54 -22.56 9.71
N VAL A 75 11.98 -23.50 8.95
CA VAL A 75 10.58 -23.46 8.53
C VAL A 75 9.82 -24.48 9.32
N VAL A 76 8.72 -24.05 9.93
CA VAL A 76 7.87 -24.91 10.74
C VAL A 76 6.45 -24.93 10.20
N THR A 77 5.85 -26.10 10.18
CA THR A 77 4.46 -26.27 9.77
C THR A 77 3.51 -25.63 10.78
N THR A 78 2.54 -24.86 10.31
CA THR A 78 1.49 -24.25 11.14
C THR A 78 0.31 -25.20 11.36
N ARG A 79 0.21 -26.27 10.56
CA ARG A 79 -0.78 -27.34 10.67
C ARG A 79 -0.22 -28.66 10.12
N PRO A 80 -0.85 -29.82 10.37
CA PRO A 80 -0.51 -31.06 9.69
C PRO A 80 -0.58 -30.91 8.16
N LEU A 81 0.40 -31.52 7.47
CA LEU A 81 0.49 -31.54 6.00
C LEU A 81 0.12 -32.92 5.45
N GLN A 82 -0.55 -32.94 4.30
CA GLN A 82 -0.85 -34.18 3.59
C GLN A 82 0.27 -34.57 2.63
N ARG A 83 0.38 -35.87 2.33
CA ARG A 83 1.33 -36.36 1.32
C ARG A 83 0.99 -35.76 -0.05
N GLY A 84 1.97 -35.12 -0.68
CA GLY A 84 1.81 -34.47 -1.99
C GLY A 84 1.29 -33.03 -1.91
N GLU A 85 0.96 -32.53 -0.72
CA GLU A 85 0.64 -31.13 -0.51
C GLU A 85 1.90 -30.26 -0.68
N GLN A 86 1.79 -29.14 -1.40
CA GLN A 86 2.89 -28.19 -1.52
C GLN A 86 3.10 -27.43 -0.21
N VAL A 87 4.36 -27.21 0.14
CA VAL A 87 4.75 -26.39 1.29
C VAL A 87 4.86 -24.94 0.84
N TYR A 88 4.07 -24.07 1.48
CA TYR A 88 4.03 -22.64 1.19
C TYR A 88 4.45 -21.83 2.41
N VAL A 89 5.10 -20.71 2.12
CA VAL A 89 5.41 -19.64 3.08
C VAL A 89 4.68 -18.37 2.67
N THR A 90 4.61 -17.38 3.55
CA THR A 90 4.23 -16.03 3.15
C THR A 90 5.48 -15.17 2.97
N TYR A 91 5.50 -14.34 1.93
CA TYR A 91 6.56 -13.34 1.71
C TYR A 91 6.18 -12.01 2.37
N GLY A 92 5.07 -11.99 3.10
CA GLY A 92 4.41 -10.80 3.63
C GLY A 92 3.10 -10.50 2.90
N ARG A 93 2.30 -9.63 3.51
CA ARG A 93 1.14 -9.01 2.86
C ARG A 93 1.61 -7.83 2.02
N ILE A 94 2.12 -8.14 0.83
CA ILE A 94 2.63 -7.15 -0.12
C ILE A 94 1.70 -7.05 -1.33
N GLY A 95 1.68 -5.87 -1.97
CA GLY A 95 0.82 -5.61 -3.11
C GLY A 95 1.29 -6.29 -4.40
N ALA A 96 0.37 -6.46 -5.35
CA ALA A 96 0.58 -7.06 -6.67
C ALA A 96 1.69 -6.36 -7.46
N ALA A 97 1.82 -5.04 -7.33
CA ALA A 97 2.91 -4.28 -7.94
C ALA A 97 4.29 -4.73 -7.44
N ARG A 98 4.41 -5.01 -6.13
CA ARG A 98 5.66 -5.50 -5.53
C ARG A 98 5.94 -6.94 -5.94
N PHE A 99 4.92 -7.79 -5.98
CA PHE A 99 5.03 -9.13 -6.54
C PHE A 99 5.50 -9.14 -8.01
N ALA A 100 4.99 -8.23 -8.84
CA ALA A 100 5.41 -8.10 -10.23
C ALA A 100 6.87 -7.64 -10.37
N VAL A 101 7.31 -6.66 -9.57
CA VAL A 101 8.65 -6.06 -9.68
C VAL A 101 9.72 -6.89 -9.00
N GLU A 102 9.49 -7.36 -7.78
CA GLU A 102 10.51 -8.05 -6.97
C GLU A 102 10.52 -9.56 -7.22
N PHE A 103 9.35 -10.16 -7.41
CA PHE A 103 9.21 -11.62 -7.50
C PHE A 103 8.83 -12.12 -8.90
N GLN A 104 8.48 -11.21 -9.82
CA GLN A 104 8.19 -11.50 -11.23
C GLN A 104 7.02 -12.47 -11.46
N PHE A 105 6.05 -12.49 -10.55
CA PHE A 105 4.79 -13.23 -10.74
C PHE A 105 3.62 -12.49 -10.12
N VAL A 106 2.43 -12.64 -10.69
CA VAL A 106 1.15 -12.19 -10.09
C VAL A 106 0.10 -13.26 -10.40
N ASN A 107 -0.35 -13.97 -9.37
CA ASN A 107 -1.42 -14.97 -9.48
C ASN A 107 -2.77 -14.37 -9.07
N GLU A 108 -3.85 -15.12 -9.30
CA GLU A 108 -5.21 -14.67 -9.01
C GLU A 108 -5.36 -14.28 -7.53
N ARG A 109 -4.89 -15.12 -6.60
CA ARG A 109 -4.99 -14.84 -5.16
C ARG A 109 -4.30 -13.53 -4.73
N ILE A 110 -3.16 -13.19 -5.35
CA ILE A 110 -2.50 -11.87 -5.18
C ILE A 110 -3.39 -10.74 -5.70
N GLN A 111 -4.04 -10.93 -6.84
CA GLN A 111 -4.98 -9.95 -7.38
C GLN A 111 -6.27 -9.84 -6.56
N GLU A 112 -6.61 -10.83 -5.75
CA GLU A 112 -7.80 -10.81 -4.90
C GLU A 112 -7.54 -10.08 -3.58
N MET A 113 -6.37 -10.30 -2.99
CA MET A 113 -5.98 -9.81 -1.65
C MET A 113 -4.97 -8.66 -1.69
N ASP A 114 -5.00 -7.88 -2.76
CA ASP A 114 -4.00 -6.84 -3.03
C ASP A 114 -3.99 -5.73 -1.96
N ALA A 115 -2.81 -5.14 -1.79
CA ALA A 115 -2.56 -4.00 -0.94
C ALA A 115 -1.96 -2.86 -1.78
N ILE A 116 -2.67 -1.75 -1.87
CA ILE A 116 -2.25 -0.58 -2.64
C ILE A 116 -1.69 0.48 -1.71
N ARG A 117 -0.68 1.21 -2.20
CA ARG A 117 -0.03 2.29 -1.46
C ARG A 117 -0.39 3.64 -2.07
N PHE A 118 -0.79 4.59 -1.22
CA PHE A 118 -0.79 6.01 -1.53
C PHE A 118 0.49 6.58 -0.94
N SER A 119 1.53 6.70 -1.76
CA SER A 119 2.81 7.23 -1.27
C SER A 119 2.66 8.66 -0.78
N ALA A 120 3.54 9.11 0.13
CA ALA A 120 3.50 10.49 0.63
C ALA A 120 3.47 11.53 -0.52
N PRO A 121 4.29 11.45 -1.59
CA PRO A 121 4.19 12.35 -2.74
C PRO A 121 2.84 12.26 -3.46
N VAL A 122 2.28 11.05 -3.62
CA VAL A 122 0.97 10.86 -4.25
C VAL A 122 -0.14 11.49 -3.41
N LEU A 123 -0.09 11.37 -2.08
CA LEU A 123 -1.05 12.04 -1.18
C LEU A 123 -0.98 13.56 -1.31
N VAL A 124 0.24 14.12 -1.41
CA VAL A 124 0.45 15.55 -1.64
C VAL A 124 -0.17 15.98 -2.97
N ASP A 125 0.19 15.31 -4.07
CA ASP A 125 -0.28 15.69 -5.40
C ASP A 125 -1.81 15.53 -5.53
N LEU A 126 -2.38 14.45 -4.98
CA LEU A 126 -3.84 14.25 -4.93
C LEU A 126 -4.53 15.37 -4.15
N ALA A 127 -4.01 15.72 -2.96
CA ALA A 127 -4.60 16.77 -2.13
C ALA A 127 -4.51 18.14 -2.81
N THR A 128 -3.38 18.46 -3.45
CA THR A 128 -3.20 19.69 -4.22
C THR A 128 -4.18 19.76 -5.40
N CYS A 129 -4.37 18.67 -6.15
CA CYS A 129 -5.36 18.62 -7.23
C CYS A 129 -6.79 18.83 -6.72
N LEU A 130 -7.15 18.19 -5.59
CA LEU A 130 -8.47 18.34 -4.99
C LEU A 130 -8.72 19.76 -4.45
N ARG A 131 -7.69 20.40 -3.90
CA ARG A 131 -7.72 21.80 -3.47
C ARG A 131 -7.95 22.76 -4.63
N ALA A 132 -7.14 22.64 -5.68
CA ALA A 132 -7.25 23.47 -6.87
C ALA A 132 -8.62 23.32 -7.56
N ALA A 133 -9.23 22.13 -7.50
CA ALA A 133 -10.58 21.91 -8.01
C ALA A 133 -11.68 22.60 -7.18
N GLN A 134 -11.41 22.91 -5.91
CA GLN A 134 -12.33 23.60 -5.01
C GLN A 134 -12.09 25.11 -4.94
N ASP A 135 -10.86 25.55 -5.19
CA ASP A 135 -10.46 26.95 -5.14
C ASP A 135 -9.57 27.27 -6.35
N THR A 136 -10.19 27.86 -7.38
CA THR A 136 -9.51 28.19 -8.63
C THR A 136 -8.48 29.32 -8.49
N ALA A 137 -8.45 30.01 -7.35
CA ALA A 137 -7.53 31.13 -7.09
C ALA A 137 -6.31 30.73 -6.25
N GLU A 138 -6.21 29.48 -5.80
CA GLU A 138 -5.13 29.03 -4.92
C GLU A 138 -3.81 28.86 -5.68
N ASP A 139 -2.71 29.43 -5.15
CA ASP A 139 -1.36 29.21 -5.68
C ASP A 139 -0.99 27.73 -5.50
N SER A 140 -0.96 26.99 -6.62
CA SER A 140 -0.67 25.56 -6.67
C SER A 140 0.66 25.19 -6.02
N HIS A 141 1.69 26.03 -6.15
CA HIS A 141 2.99 25.75 -5.54
C HIS A 141 2.95 25.92 -4.02
N ALA A 142 2.34 27.00 -3.52
CA ALA A 142 2.14 27.20 -2.08
C ALA A 142 1.24 26.12 -1.46
N CYS A 143 0.17 25.74 -2.15
CA CYS A 143 -0.72 24.65 -1.76
C CYS A 143 0.03 23.32 -1.64
N ARG A 144 0.86 22.98 -2.63
CA ARG A 144 1.68 21.77 -2.61
C ARG A 144 2.67 21.74 -1.44
N GLN A 145 3.33 22.86 -1.15
CA GLN A 145 4.23 22.95 0.01
C GLN A 145 3.48 22.78 1.33
N GLU A 146 2.27 23.34 1.44
CA GLU A 146 1.43 23.15 2.61
C GLU A 146 1.00 21.68 2.77
N MET A 147 0.53 21.03 1.70
CA MET A 147 0.16 19.61 1.73
C MET A 147 1.34 18.72 2.11
N ALA A 148 2.54 19.00 1.60
CA ALA A 148 3.76 18.28 1.97
C ALA A 148 4.07 18.40 3.47
N ARG A 149 3.95 19.59 4.05
CA ARG A 149 4.11 19.79 5.49
C ARG A 149 3.08 19.02 6.29
N ARG A 150 1.82 19.01 5.84
CA ARG A 150 0.74 18.27 6.51
C ARG A 150 1.01 16.76 6.48
N VAL A 151 1.46 16.22 5.37
CA VAL A 151 1.83 14.80 5.28
C VAL A 151 2.97 14.46 6.25
N ASP A 152 4.03 15.27 6.35
CA ASP A 152 5.11 15.11 7.34
C ASP A 152 4.58 15.10 8.78
N TYR A 153 3.63 16.00 9.11
CA TYR A 153 2.97 15.97 10.43
C TYR A 153 2.19 14.68 10.67
N LEU A 154 1.43 14.20 9.68
CA LEU A 154 0.69 12.95 9.81
C LEU A 154 1.61 11.73 9.92
N GLN A 155 2.81 11.79 9.34
CA GLN A 155 3.84 10.77 9.50
C GLN A 155 4.37 10.71 10.94
N ARG A 156 4.62 11.86 11.55
CA ARG A 156 5.05 11.94 12.96
C ARG A 156 4.01 11.42 13.96
N LEU A 157 2.73 11.44 13.60
CA LEU A 157 1.65 10.85 14.41
C LEU A 157 1.47 9.35 14.16
N GLY A 158 2.17 8.76 13.19
CA GLY A 158 1.98 7.38 12.77
C GLY A 158 0.63 7.12 12.09
N ILE A 159 -0.05 8.16 11.59
CA ILE A 159 -1.30 8.03 10.82
C ILE A 159 -0.98 7.66 9.37
N VAL A 160 0.07 8.28 8.81
CA VAL A 160 0.65 7.94 7.52
C VAL A 160 2.02 7.32 7.82
N TYR A 161 2.39 6.22 7.16
CA TYR A 161 3.74 5.67 7.34
C TYR A 161 4.76 6.44 6.52
N ASP A 162 6.06 6.20 6.74
CA ASP A 162 7.13 6.85 5.95
C ASP A 162 6.96 6.63 4.45
N GLU A 163 6.52 5.43 4.07
CA GLU A 163 6.23 5.08 2.68
C GLU A 163 4.88 5.58 2.16
N GLY A 164 3.96 5.99 3.04
CA GLY A 164 2.61 6.44 2.72
C GLY A 164 1.51 5.71 3.48
N LEU A 165 0.30 5.72 2.91
CA LEU A 165 -0.88 5.06 3.48
C LEU A 165 -1.23 3.81 2.65
N TYR A 166 -1.63 2.73 3.32
CA TYR A 166 -1.97 1.47 2.67
C TYR A 166 -3.45 1.16 2.78
N LEU A 167 -4.02 0.64 1.70
CA LEU A 167 -5.36 0.06 1.65
C LEU A 167 -5.24 -1.40 1.18
N SER A 168 -5.71 -2.34 1.98
CA SER A 168 -5.57 -3.79 1.76
C SER A 168 -6.94 -4.45 1.68
N ARG A 169 -7.17 -5.23 0.62
CA ARG A 169 -8.37 -6.06 0.51
C ARG A 169 -8.31 -7.25 1.47
N PRO A 170 -9.44 -7.63 2.08
CA PRO A 170 -9.53 -8.82 2.92
C PRO A 170 -9.47 -10.11 2.09
N SER A 171 -9.26 -11.24 2.76
CA SER A 171 -9.21 -12.58 2.14
C SER A 171 -10.56 -13.01 1.57
N ASP A 172 -11.65 -12.60 2.23
CA ASP A 172 -13.01 -12.86 1.81
C ASP A 172 -13.53 -11.74 0.89
N LEU A 173 -13.51 -12.01 -0.41
CA LEU A 173 -13.98 -11.09 -1.44
C LEU A 173 -15.49 -10.88 -1.46
N GLN A 174 -16.27 -11.72 -0.76
CA GLN A 174 -17.72 -11.58 -0.68
C GLN A 174 -18.16 -10.58 0.40
N LEU A 175 -17.20 -10.00 1.13
CA LEU A 175 -17.43 -8.94 2.10
C LEU A 175 -18.04 -7.71 1.43
N ALA A 176 -19.36 -7.61 1.54
CA ALA A 176 -20.12 -6.39 1.26
C ALA A 176 -20.02 -5.43 2.45
N PRO A 177 -20.06 -4.11 2.21
CA PRO A 177 -20.15 -3.16 3.30
C PRO A 177 -21.43 -3.43 4.12
N PRO A 178 -21.35 -3.35 5.47
CA PRO A 178 -22.53 -3.53 6.30
C PRO A 178 -23.57 -2.45 5.99
N PRO A 179 -24.88 -2.73 6.18
CA PRO A 179 -25.90 -1.69 6.11
C PRO A 179 -25.56 -0.58 7.12
N VAL A 180 -25.85 0.67 6.77
CA VAL A 180 -25.66 1.82 7.67
C VAL A 180 -26.47 1.54 8.94
N ALA A 181 -25.79 1.35 10.07
CA ALA A 181 -26.47 1.24 11.36
C ALA A 181 -27.02 2.62 11.74
N ASP A 182 -28.29 2.68 12.11
CA ASP A 182 -28.86 3.86 12.76
C ASP A 182 -28.13 4.09 14.09
N GLU A 183 -27.89 5.36 14.43
CA GLU A 183 -26.91 5.82 15.43
C GLU A 183 -27.15 5.38 16.89
N ASP A 184 -28.17 4.56 17.17
CA ASP A 184 -28.60 4.22 18.53
C ASP A 184 -28.27 2.78 18.98
N ASP A 185 -27.66 1.94 18.14
CA ASP A 185 -27.21 0.59 18.55
C ASP A 185 -25.72 0.61 18.97
N ASP A 186 -25.45 1.22 20.11
CA ASP A 186 -24.15 1.19 20.82
C ASP A 186 -23.72 -0.23 21.28
N ASP A 187 -24.51 -1.28 20.99
CA ASP A 187 -24.28 -2.66 21.44
C ASP A 187 -23.84 -3.63 20.33
N ASP A 188 -23.81 -3.21 19.05
CA ASP A 188 -23.54 -4.14 17.92
C ASP A 188 -22.06 -4.27 17.52
N GLY A 189 -21.16 -3.73 18.36
CA GLY A 189 -19.71 -3.85 18.21
C GLY A 189 -19.21 -5.32 18.14
N ALA A 190 -20.04 -6.30 18.50
CA ALA A 190 -19.72 -7.72 18.55
C ALA A 190 -19.92 -8.51 17.24
N LYS A 191 -20.61 -7.99 16.19
CA LYS A 191 -21.03 -8.83 15.03
C LYS A 191 -20.17 -8.79 13.78
N HIS A 192 -19.17 -7.92 13.70
CA HIS A 192 -18.31 -7.85 12.50
C HIS A 192 -17.09 -8.76 12.64
N SER A 193 -16.78 -9.51 11.58
CA SER A 193 -15.53 -10.27 11.48
C SER A 193 -14.34 -9.33 11.62
N GLU A 194 -13.20 -9.85 12.07
CA GLU A 194 -11.95 -9.08 12.19
C GLU A 194 -11.57 -8.39 10.87
N GLU A 195 -11.84 -9.05 9.74
CA GLU A 195 -11.62 -8.52 8.39
C GLU A 195 -12.50 -7.30 8.09
N VAL A 196 -13.79 -7.34 8.45
CA VAL A 196 -14.69 -6.19 8.29
C VAL A 196 -14.20 -5.01 9.13
N ARG A 197 -13.83 -5.26 10.40
CA ARG A 197 -13.30 -4.20 11.27
C ARG A 197 -12.03 -3.57 10.70
N ALA A 198 -11.13 -4.39 10.15
CA ALA A 198 -9.90 -3.90 9.52
C ALA A 198 -10.17 -3.03 8.28
N VAL A 199 -11.14 -3.41 7.43
CA VAL A 199 -11.52 -2.61 6.26
C VAL A 199 -12.17 -1.29 6.69
N LEU A 200 -13.10 -1.33 7.66
CA LEU A 200 -13.75 -0.13 8.20
C LEU A 200 -12.74 0.84 8.80
N GLU A 201 -11.74 0.33 9.50
CA GLU A 201 -10.68 1.14 10.08
C GLU A 201 -9.81 1.79 9.01
N GLN A 202 -9.41 1.04 7.98
CA GLN A 202 -8.65 1.59 6.85
C GLN A 202 -9.44 2.67 6.08
N ALA A 203 -10.73 2.43 5.82
CA ALA A 203 -11.61 3.41 5.20
C ALA A 203 -11.72 4.68 6.06
N ARG A 204 -11.91 4.52 7.38
CA ARG A 204 -11.97 5.63 8.34
C ARG A 204 -10.68 6.45 8.34
N ILE A 205 -9.52 5.79 8.43
CA ILE A 205 -8.21 6.45 8.41
C ILE A 205 -7.99 7.18 7.09
N PHE A 206 -8.30 6.56 5.95
CA PHE A 206 -8.18 7.19 4.64
C PHE A 206 -9.06 8.43 4.51
N THR A 207 -10.34 8.34 4.92
CA THR A 207 -11.25 9.48 4.94
C THR A 207 -10.75 10.59 5.88
N ALA A 208 -10.19 10.24 7.03
CA ALA A 208 -9.55 11.18 7.94
C ALA A 208 -8.35 11.90 7.29
N VAL A 209 -7.46 11.16 6.62
CA VAL A 209 -6.32 11.75 5.91
C VAL A 209 -6.80 12.73 4.82
N CYS A 210 -7.79 12.35 4.00
CA CYS A 210 -8.35 13.23 2.98
C CYS A 210 -8.96 14.51 3.58
N TYR A 211 -9.65 14.40 4.72
CA TYR A 211 -10.16 15.56 5.47
C TYR A 211 -9.03 16.47 5.96
N LEU A 212 -7.99 15.90 6.56
CA LEU A 212 -6.88 16.66 7.16
C LEU A 212 -6.09 17.44 6.10
N LEU A 213 -5.94 16.85 4.92
CA LEU A 213 -5.27 17.49 3.79
C LEU A 213 -6.18 18.53 3.10
N VAL A 214 -7.40 18.14 2.73
CA VAL A 214 -8.26 18.93 1.84
C VAL A 214 -9.40 19.65 2.57
N GLY A 215 -9.99 19.04 3.59
CA GLY A 215 -11.11 19.59 4.35
C GLY A 215 -10.74 20.75 5.26
N VAL A 216 -9.58 20.69 5.93
CA VAL A 216 -9.15 21.70 6.91
C VAL A 216 -8.53 22.91 6.22
N ARG A 217 -9.25 24.04 6.13
CA ARG A 217 -8.87 25.19 5.28
C ARG A 217 -7.66 25.97 5.78
N THR A 218 -7.60 26.27 7.07
CA THR A 218 -6.55 27.13 7.61
C THR A 218 -5.42 26.32 8.24
N LYS A 219 -4.23 26.93 8.30
CA LYS A 219 -3.07 26.36 8.99
C LYS A 219 -3.31 26.24 10.50
N ASP A 220 -4.03 27.20 11.09
CA ASP A 220 -4.29 27.25 12.53
C ASP A 220 -5.30 26.18 12.95
N ASP A 221 -6.35 25.96 12.14
CA ASP A 221 -7.30 24.86 12.35
C ASP A 221 -6.58 23.52 12.23
N PHE A 222 -5.72 23.35 11.22
CA PHE A 222 -4.92 22.14 11.06
C PHE A 222 -4.02 21.92 12.28
N THR A 223 -3.31 22.95 12.72
CA THR A 223 -2.40 22.85 13.88
C THR A 223 -3.15 22.54 15.17
N THR A 224 -4.34 23.11 15.35
CA THR A 224 -5.19 22.86 16.51
C THR A 224 -5.70 21.42 16.51
N LEU A 225 -6.26 20.99 15.39
CA LEU A 225 -6.77 19.64 15.22
C LEU A 225 -5.67 18.59 15.32
N TYR A 226 -4.52 18.83 14.69
CA TYR A 226 -3.32 17.99 14.78
C TYR A 226 -2.92 17.68 16.22
N LYS A 227 -3.05 18.65 17.13
CA LYS A 227 -2.71 18.48 18.56
C LYS A 227 -3.77 17.71 19.35
N THR A 228 -4.98 17.52 18.81
CA THR A 228 -6.12 16.92 19.51
C THR A 228 -6.55 15.57 18.94
N ILE A 229 -5.99 15.14 17.80
CA ILE A 229 -6.27 13.83 17.21
C ILE A 229 -5.75 12.72 18.12
N GLY A 230 -6.67 11.87 18.59
CA GLY A 230 -6.38 10.63 19.30
C GLY A 230 -6.71 9.39 18.47
N LYS A 231 -6.46 8.20 19.04
CA LYS A 231 -6.68 6.89 18.39
C LYS A 231 -8.08 6.71 17.76
N PHE A 232 -9.10 7.24 18.42
CA PHE A 232 -10.51 7.09 18.03
C PHE A 232 -11.08 8.30 17.29
N TRP A 233 -10.25 9.29 16.95
CA TRP A 233 -10.72 10.50 16.28
C TRP A 233 -11.25 10.17 14.88
N ALA A 234 -12.48 10.58 14.57
CA ALA A 234 -13.07 10.46 13.24
C ALA A 234 -13.25 11.85 12.62
N ALA A 235 -13.09 11.92 11.30
CA ALA A 235 -13.37 13.17 10.60
C ALA A 235 -14.86 13.55 10.72
N PRO A 236 -15.19 14.85 10.73
CA PRO A 236 -16.57 15.30 10.66
C PRO A 236 -17.26 14.74 9.42
N ARG A 237 -18.58 14.54 9.47
CA ARG A 237 -19.35 14.06 8.31
C ARG A 237 -19.36 15.04 7.14
N GLU A 238 -19.34 16.34 7.44
CA GLU A 238 -19.40 17.41 6.47
C GLU A 238 -18.23 18.38 6.65
N VAL A 239 -17.76 18.90 5.53
CA VAL A 239 -16.79 20.00 5.43
C VAL A 239 -17.43 21.18 4.74
N VAL A 240 -17.07 22.38 5.18
CA VAL A 240 -17.43 23.62 4.48
C VAL A 240 -16.40 23.86 3.38
N ALA A 241 -16.82 23.69 2.13
CA ALA A 241 -16.06 24.08 0.95
C ALA A 241 -16.37 25.55 0.59
N ALA A 242 -15.38 26.22 0.02
CA ALA A 242 -15.60 27.52 -0.61
C ALA A 242 -16.65 27.35 -1.72
N GLY A 243 -17.62 28.25 -1.77
CA GLY A 243 -18.50 28.34 -2.94
C GLY A 243 -17.70 28.81 -4.16
N GLU A 244 -18.29 28.70 -5.35
CA GLU A 244 -17.76 29.41 -6.53
C GLU A 244 -17.56 30.88 -6.20
N ALA A 245 -16.61 31.57 -6.85
CA ALA A 245 -16.26 32.95 -6.52
C ALA A 245 -17.52 33.87 -6.43
N GLY A 246 -17.90 34.26 -5.20
CA GLY A 246 -19.10 35.05 -4.91
C GLY A 246 -20.34 34.27 -4.41
N GLY A 247 -20.24 32.95 -4.28
CA GLY A 247 -21.30 32.05 -3.83
C GLY A 247 -21.26 31.71 -2.33
N ALA A 248 -22.39 31.24 -1.81
CA ALA A 248 -22.50 30.78 -0.42
C ALA A 248 -21.60 29.55 -0.15
N PRO A 249 -21.11 29.37 1.09
CA PRO A 249 -20.32 28.20 1.45
C PRO A 249 -21.08 26.90 1.17
N ARG A 250 -20.45 25.95 0.47
CA ARG A 250 -21.07 24.65 0.14
C ARG A 250 -20.65 23.61 1.16
N ARG A 251 -21.62 22.89 1.73
CA ARG A 251 -21.31 21.69 2.53
C ARG A 251 -21.02 20.53 1.60
N VAL A 252 -19.89 19.87 1.81
CA VAL A 252 -19.46 18.68 1.07
C VAL A 252 -19.29 17.55 2.08
N ALA A 253 -19.74 16.35 1.77
CA ALA A 253 -19.55 15.24 2.69
C ALA A 253 -18.06 14.86 2.69
N THR A 254 -17.46 14.60 3.85
CA THR A 254 -16.05 14.24 3.95
C THR A 254 -15.71 12.97 3.16
N ARG A 255 -16.67 12.04 3.07
CA ARG A 255 -16.57 10.84 2.22
C ARG A 255 -16.38 11.19 0.74
N ASP A 256 -16.97 12.30 0.25
CA ASP A 256 -16.83 12.70 -1.14
C ASP A 256 -15.40 13.15 -1.46
N LEU A 257 -14.66 13.70 -0.49
CA LEU A 257 -13.24 13.99 -0.64
C LEU A 257 -12.42 12.70 -0.82
N ALA A 258 -12.72 11.69 0.00
CA ALA A 258 -12.05 10.39 -0.05
C ALA A 258 -12.36 9.65 -1.37
N THR A 259 -13.63 9.64 -1.78
CA THR A 259 -14.06 9.13 -3.09
C THR A 259 -13.36 9.87 -4.22
N ALA A 260 -13.27 11.20 -4.17
CA ALA A 260 -12.60 11.98 -5.21
C ALA A 260 -11.10 11.65 -5.29
N ALA A 261 -10.42 11.44 -4.16
CA ALA A 261 -9.03 10.98 -4.11
C ALA A 261 -8.85 9.59 -4.74
N ILE A 262 -9.75 8.65 -4.44
CA ILE A 262 -9.77 7.31 -5.07
C ILE A 262 -9.95 7.42 -6.58
N ARG A 263 -10.90 8.23 -7.05
CA ARG A 263 -11.17 8.41 -8.48
C ARG A 263 -10.01 9.04 -9.23
N LEU A 264 -9.36 10.05 -8.65
CA LEU A 264 -8.15 10.65 -9.22
C LEU A 264 -7.03 9.62 -9.35
N LYS A 265 -6.80 8.81 -8.31
CA LYS A 265 -5.80 7.73 -8.37
C LYS A 265 -6.19 6.66 -9.40
N ALA A 266 -7.45 6.24 -9.44
CA ALA A 266 -7.95 5.26 -10.41
C ALA A 266 -7.78 5.76 -11.85
N ALA A 267 -8.06 7.03 -12.12
CA ALA A 267 -7.84 7.63 -13.44
C ALA A 267 -6.35 7.60 -13.83
N ALA A 268 -5.44 7.89 -12.90
CA ALA A 268 -3.99 7.81 -13.14
C ALA A 268 -3.53 6.37 -13.42
N VAL A 269 -4.02 5.39 -12.64
CA VAL A 269 -3.71 3.96 -12.82
C VAL A 269 -4.25 3.45 -14.16
N GLN A 270 -5.47 3.85 -14.53
CA GLN A 270 -6.08 3.52 -15.81
C GLN A 270 -5.25 4.10 -16.98
N ALA A 271 -4.82 5.35 -16.89
CA ALA A 271 -3.95 5.96 -17.90
C ALA A 271 -2.60 5.22 -18.02
N GLN A 272 -2.00 4.78 -16.91
CA GLN A 272 -0.78 3.96 -16.93
C GLN A 272 -1.03 2.59 -17.59
N LYS A 273 -2.18 1.98 -17.31
CA LYS A 273 -2.56 0.69 -17.88
C LYS A 273 -2.80 0.76 -19.39
N ASP A 274 -3.45 1.82 -19.86
CA ASP A 274 -3.66 2.07 -21.29
C ASP A 274 -2.31 2.36 -21.99
N GLY A 275 -1.40 3.05 -21.30
CA GLY A 275 -0.04 3.30 -21.76
C GLY A 275 0.88 2.07 -21.78
N ALA A 276 0.55 1.00 -21.06
CA ALA A 276 1.43 -0.18 -20.93
C ALA A 276 1.79 -0.83 -22.26
N ALA A 277 0.89 -0.77 -23.25
CA ALA A 277 1.13 -1.29 -24.59
C ALA A 277 2.20 -0.49 -25.35
N ALA A 278 2.28 0.82 -25.12
CA ALA A 278 3.29 1.68 -25.71
C ALA A 278 4.66 1.52 -25.02
N THR A 279 4.66 1.32 -23.69
CA THR A 279 5.89 1.07 -22.92
C THR A 279 6.56 -0.26 -23.31
N PHE A 280 5.76 -1.29 -23.58
CA PHE A 280 6.22 -2.63 -23.95
C PHE A 280 5.72 -3.01 -25.35
N ALA A 281 6.28 -2.32 -26.35
CA ALA A 281 5.83 -2.42 -27.75
C ALA A 281 6.23 -3.75 -28.43
N ASP A 282 7.36 -4.36 -28.04
CA ASP A 282 7.76 -5.66 -28.57
C ASP A 282 7.01 -6.80 -27.87
N VAL A 283 5.93 -7.27 -28.49
CA VAL A 283 5.10 -8.34 -27.93
C VAL A 283 5.87 -9.65 -27.74
N LYS A 284 6.90 -9.92 -28.55
CA LYS A 284 7.69 -11.17 -28.45
C LYS A 284 8.69 -11.10 -27.30
N ALA A 285 9.34 -9.95 -27.11
CA ALA A 285 10.32 -9.77 -26.04
C ALA A 285 9.69 -9.43 -24.68
N ASP A 286 8.59 -8.66 -24.67
CA ASP A 286 8.03 -8.07 -23.46
C ASP A 286 6.65 -8.61 -23.08
N GLY A 287 6.14 -9.65 -23.75
CA GLY A 287 4.81 -10.20 -23.51
C GLY A 287 4.53 -10.51 -22.03
N VAL A 288 5.49 -11.12 -21.33
CA VAL A 288 5.38 -11.44 -19.90
C VAL A 288 5.39 -10.17 -19.03
N ARG A 289 6.30 -9.22 -19.31
CA ARG A 289 6.40 -7.95 -18.56
C ARG A 289 5.12 -7.13 -18.68
N ARG A 290 4.58 -7.05 -19.90
CA ARG A 290 3.31 -6.41 -20.19
C ARG A 290 2.17 -7.08 -19.43
N GLN A 291 2.11 -8.41 -19.42
CA GLN A 291 1.09 -9.14 -18.67
C GLN A 291 1.17 -8.89 -17.16
N LEU A 292 2.38 -8.91 -16.59
CA LEU A 292 2.59 -8.62 -15.17
C LEU A 292 2.16 -7.20 -14.80
N LEU A 293 2.56 -6.20 -15.60
CA LEU A 293 2.16 -4.81 -15.40
C LEU A 293 0.64 -4.66 -15.49
N GLN A 294 0.01 -5.24 -16.50
CA GLN A 294 -1.45 -5.19 -16.67
C GLN A 294 -2.19 -5.84 -15.52
N ARG A 295 -1.71 -6.99 -15.02
CA ARG A 295 -2.30 -7.67 -13.86
C ARG A 295 -2.18 -6.85 -12.58
N ALA A 296 -1.01 -6.25 -12.33
CA ALA A 296 -0.79 -5.40 -11.17
C ALA A 296 -1.67 -4.13 -11.21
N LEU A 297 -1.72 -3.44 -12.34
CA LEU A 297 -2.54 -2.24 -12.50
C LEU A 297 -4.05 -2.55 -12.44
N GLN A 298 -4.49 -3.68 -13.00
CA GLN A 298 -5.88 -4.11 -12.86
C GLN A 298 -6.22 -4.38 -11.39
N SER A 299 -5.34 -5.08 -10.68
CA SER A 299 -5.53 -5.37 -9.26
C SER A 299 -5.61 -4.11 -8.40
N GLU A 300 -4.83 -3.08 -8.75
CA GLU A 300 -4.92 -1.77 -8.11
C GLU A 300 -6.27 -1.08 -8.36
N LEU A 301 -6.78 -1.13 -9.60
CA LEU A 301 -8.12 -0.60 -9.93
C LEU A 301 -9.22 -1.34 -9.17
N ASP A 302 -9.15 -2.67 -9.08
CA ASP A 302 -10.13 -3.48 -8.36
C ASP A 302 -10.12 -3.16 -6.87
N THR A 303 -8.94 -2.92 -6.29
CA THR A 303 -8.78 -2.49 -4.90
C THR A 303 -9.37 -1.11 -4.66
N LEU A 304 -9.12 -0.15 -5.56
CA LEU A 304 -9.69 1.19 -5.49
C LEU A 304 -11.22 1.16 -5.56
N ALA A 305 -11.77 0.38 -6.49
CA ALA A 305 -13.22 0.21 -6.65
C ALA A 305 -13.86 -0.47 -5.42
N PHE A 306 -13.16 -1.41 -4.79
CA PHE A 306 -13.59 -2.00 -3.52
C PHE A 306 -13.71 -0.92 -2.43
N PHE A 307 -12.65 -0.14 -2.19
CA PHE A 307 -12.68 0.88 -1.14
C PHE A 307 -13.65 2.04 -1.43
N GLU A 308 -13.88 2.39 -2.70
CA GLU A 308 -14.90 3.37 -3.07
C GLU A 308 -16.30 2.95 -2.59
N LYS A 309 -16.68 1.68 -2.76
CA LYS A 309 -17.96 1.14 -2.27
C LYS A 309 -18.06 1.21 -0.75
N TRP A 310 -16.99 0.85 -0.05
CA TRP A 310 -16.95 0.84 1.41
C TRP A 310 -16.99 2.24 2.04
N ILE A 311 -16.40 3.22 1.37
CA ILE A 311 -16.46 4.62 1.80
C ILE A 311 -17.85 5.22 1.53
N HIS A 312 -18.49 4.87 0.40
CA HIS A 312 -19.84 5.34 0.07
C HIS A 312 -20.94 4.75 0.95
N ALA A 313 -20.76 3.53 1.43
CA ALA A 313 -21.73 2.85 2.28
C ALA A 313 -21.81 3.41 3.71
N ARG A 314 -21.06 4.47 4.04
CA ARG A 314 -21.09 5.18 5.33
C ARG A 314 -21.46 6.64 5.10
#